data_AF-A0A4R0Z272-F1
#
_entry.id   AF-A0A4R0Z272-F1
#
_cell.length_a   1.000
_cell.length_b   1.000
_cell.length_c   1.000
_cell.angle_alpha   90.00
_cell.angle_beta   90.00
_cell.angle_gamma   90.00
#
_symmetry.space_group_name_H-M   'P 1'
#
loop_
_entity.id
_entity.type
_entity.pdbx_description
1 polymer ?
#
loop_
_entity_poly.entity_id
_entity_poly.type
_entity_poly.pdbx_seq_one_letter_code
_entity_poly.pdbx_strand_id
1 'polypeptide(L)'
;MEYKHILSSNQMSLKTFYIENPMIAMVSGAKGTICINGQTIDVSSHLTLIIPKYSQVSCDIVSQFTHKSIELHTLVLCETELQSVFSLLKPLIKSSSPLTIHLP
;
A
#
# COMPACT_ATOMS: atom_id res chain seq x y z
N MET A 1 -12.64 -7.04 5.86
CA MET A 1 -11.52 -6.80 4.96
C MET A 1 -12.13 -6.77 3.59
N GLU A 2 -11.82 -5.76 2.81
CA GLU A 2 -12.34 -5.65 1.45
C GLU A 2 -11.16 -5.68 0.47
N TYR A 3 -11.16 -6.68 -0.39
CA TYR A 3 -10.16 -6.81 -1.45
C TYR A 3 -10.73 -6.31 -2.76
N LYS A 4 -9.94 -5.51 -3.49
CA LYS A 4 -10.23 -5.11 -4.88
C LYS A 4 -9.03 -5.32 -5.76
N HIS A 5 -9.32 -5.70 -6.99
CA HIS A 5 -8.36 -5.81 -8.07
C HIS A 5 -8.82 -4.91 -9.21
N ILE A 6 -7.93 -4.02 -9.65
CA ILE A 6 -8.19 -3.03 -10.69
C ILE A 6 -7.12 -3.19 -11.76
N LEU A 7 -7.57 -3.24 -13.02
CA LEU A 7 -6.71 -3.23 -14.19
C LEU A 7 -6.90 -1.90 -14.92
N SER A 8 -5.82 -1.15 -15.14
CA SER A 8 -5.83 0.04 -15.99
C SER A 8 -4.93 -0.14 -17.20
N SER A 9 -5.42 0.19 -18.39
CA SER A 9 -4.75 -0.14 -19.65
C SER A 9 -3.48 0.67 -19.93
N ASN A 10 -3.41 1.93 -19.49
CA ASN A 10 -2.30 2.82 -19.86
C ASN A 10 -1.89 3.81 -18.77
N GLN A 11 -2.84 4.39 -18.05
CA GLN A 11 -2.57 5.41 -17.03
C GLN A 11 -3.57 5.28 -15.89
N MET A 12 -3.10 5.57 -14.68
CA MET A 12 -3.95 5.80 -13.52
C MET A 12 -3.55 7.14 -12.91
N SER A 13 -4.50 8.07 -12.89
CA SER A 13 -4.32 9.37 -12.25
C SER A 13 -5.43 9.56 -11.23
N LEU A 14 -5.02 9.81 -9.99
CA LEU A 14 -5.90 10.11 -8.88
C LEU A 14 -5.58 11.51 -8.37
N LYS A 15 -6.56 12.41 -8.49
CA LYS A 15 -6.51 13.71 -7.81
C LYS A 15 -6.48 13.47 -6.31
N THR A 16 -5.89 14.41 -5.58
CA THR A 16 -5.76 14.35 -4.12
C THR A 16 -7.08 14.06 -3.42
N PHE A 17 -7.09 13.02 -2.59
CA PHE A 17 -8.24 12.60 -1.78
C PHE A 17 -7.78 12.02 -0.44
N TYR A 18 -8.72 11.86 0.49
CA TYR A 18 -8.45 11.26 1.80
C TYR A 18 -8.92 9.81 1.85
N ILE A 19 -8.12 8.98 2.48
CA ILE A 19 -8.39 7.57 2.70
C ILE A 19 -9.08 7.40 4.05
N GLU A 20 -10.30 6.86 4.08
CA GLU A 20 -11.06 6.72 5.33
C GLU A 20 -10.60 5.56 6.20
N ASN A 21 -10.13 4.47 5.59
CA ASN A 21 -9.74 3.24 6.27
C ASN A 21 -8.31 2.84 5.86
N PRO A 22 -7.50 2.31 6.79
CA PRO A 22 -6.15 1.87 6.45
C PRO A 22 -6.20 0.82 5.36
N MET A 23 -5.27 0.90 4.41
CA MET A 23 -5.22 -0.05 3.30
C MET A 23 -3.79 -0.46 2.95
N ILE A 24 -3.67 -1.67 2.40
CA ILE A 24 -2.47 -2.12 1.72
C ILE A 24 -2.76 -2.02 0.22
N ALA A 25 -1.92 -1.30 -0.51
CA ALA A 25 -2.03 -1.16 -1.95
C ALA A 25 -0.78 -1.74 -2.63
N MET A 26 -0.97 -2.60 -3.61
CA MET A 26 0.10 -3.16 -4.43
C MET A 26 -0.10 -2.70 -5.87
N VAL A 27 0.92 -2.05 -6.43
CA VAL A 27 0.93 -1.56 -7.80
C VAL A 27 1.99 -2.33 -8.58
N SER A 28 1.62 -2.88 -9.72
CA SER A 28 2.49 -3.65 -10.61
C SER A 28 2.43 -3.12 -12.04
N GLY A 29 3.56 -3.20 -12.75
CA GLY A 29 3.64 -2.84 -14.17
C GLY A 29 3.53 -1.34 -14.44
N ALA A 30 3.82 -0.50 -13.45
CA ALA A 30 3.69 0.95 -13.55
C ALA A 30 5.01 1.69 -13.32
N LYS A 31 5.09 2.90 -13.86
CA LYS A 31 6.09 3.91 -13.52
C LYS A 31 5.44 5.26 -13.27
N GLY A 32 6.04 6.10 -12.44
CA GLY A 32 5.51 7.43 -12.12
C GLY A 32 5.64 7.73 -10.64
N THR A 33 4.68 8.47 -10.08
CA THR A 33 4.74 8.90 -8.67
C THR A 33 3.43 8.65 -7.94
N ILE A 34 3.58 8.28 -6.66
CA ILE A 34 2.48 8.23 -5.70
C ILE A 34 2.85 9.17 -4.56
N CYS A 35 1.93 10.04 -4.17
CA CYS A 35 2.13 10.97 -3.07
C CYS A 35 1.22 10.58 -1.89
N ILE A 36 1.82 10.42 -0.71
CA ILE A 36 1.12 10.13 0.55
C ILE A 36 1.53 11.19 1.58
N ASN A 37 0.56 11.95 2.09
CA ASN A 37 0.79 13.03 3.07
C ASN A 37 1.89 14.03 2.65
N GLY A 38 1.95 14.36 1.36
CA GLY A 38 2.97 15.25 0.79
C GLY A 38 4.32 14.59 0.48
N GLN A 39 4.52 13.33 0.88
CA GLN A 39 5.74 12.57 0.53
C GLN A 39 5.55 11.88 -0.81
N THR A 40 6.47 12.16 -1.74
CA THR A 40 6.47 11.55 -3.08
C THR A 40 7.28 10.26 -3.05
N ILE A 41 6.69 9.21 -3.62
CA ILE A 41 7.26 7.87 -3.74
C ILE A 41 7.32 7.54 -5.23
N ASP A 42 8.53 7.28 -5.72
CA ASP A 42 8.74 6.89 -7.10
C ASP A 42 8.34 5.42 -7.31
N VAL A 43 7.56 5.17 -8.35
CA VAL A 43 7.16 3.83 -8.79
C VAL A 43 8.03 3.44 -9.97
N SER A 44 8.75 2.33 -9.87
CA SER A 44 9.68 1.86 -10.91
C SER A 44 9.36 0.47 -11.49
N SER A 45 8.47 -0.31 -10.86
CA SER A 45 7.83 -1.49 -11.46
C SER A 45 6.75 -2.09 -10.55
N HIS A 46 7.16 -2.54 -9.35
CA HIS A 46 6.33 -3.20 -8.34
C HIS A 46 6.53 -2.50 -7.00
N LEU A 47 5.43 -2.10 -6.38
CA LEU A 47 5.46 -1.37 -5.12
C LEU A 47 4.29 -1.80 -4.23
N THR A 48 4.60 -2.16 -2.99
CA THR A 48 3.60 -2.40 -1.95
C THR A 48 3.65 -1.27 -0.94
N LEU A 49 2.50 -0.64 -0.71
CA LEU A 49 2.32 0.50 0.17
C LEU A 49 1.38 0.13 1.30
N ILE A 50 1.75 0.54 2.51
CA ILE A 50 0.84 0.59 3.65
C ILE A 50 0.39 2.05 3.74
N ILE A 51 -0.91 2.28 3.55
CA ILE A 51 -1.50 3.61 3.55
C ILE A 51 -2.28 3.78 4.87
N PRO A 52 -1.80 4.63 5.78
CA PRO A 52 -2.47 4.87 7.05
C PRO A 52 -3.88 5.47 6.88
N LYS A 53 -4.73 5.24 7.88
CA LYS A 53 -6.04 5.89 8.00
C LYS A 53 -5.88 7.42 7.91
N TYR A 54 -6.80 8.08 7.21
CA TYR A 54 -6.84 9.53 6.99
C TYR A 54 -5.64 10.10 6.24
N SER A 55 -4.87 9.26 5.53
CA SER A 55 -3.81 9.75 4.67
C SER A 55 -4.39 10.49 3.47
N GLN A 56 -3.76 11.60 3.13
CA GLN A 56 -3.96 12.30 1.87
C GLN A 56 -3.16 11.58 0.78
N VAL A 57 -3.83 11.11 -0.27
CA VAL A 57 -3.21 10.33 -1.35
C VAL A 57 -3.50 10.96 -2.71
N SER A 58 -2.51 10.94 -3.58
CA SER A 58 -2.66 11.20 -5.02
C SER A 58 -1.67 10.34 -5.81
N CYS A 59 -1.93 10.11 -7.09
CA CYS A 59 -0.98 9.43 -7.94
C CYS A 59 -1.08 9.89 -9.38
N ASP A 60 0.04 9.79 -10.08
CA ASP A 60 0.10 9.83 -11.53
C ASP A 60 1.08 8.76 -12.00
N ILE A 61 0.54 7.66 -12.48
CA ILE A 61 1.31 6.49 -12.91
C ILE A 61 0.86 6.06 -14.30
N VAL A 62 1.83 5.60 -15.09
CA VAL A 62 1.63 5.11 -16.46
C VAL A 62 2.18 3.69 -16.57
N SER A 63 1.67 2.94 -17.54
CA SER A 63 2.17 1.59 -17.80
C SER A 63 3.65 1.65 -18.17
N GLN A 64 4.44 0.78 -17.54
CA GLN A 64 5.87 0.64 -17.83
C GLN A 64 6.11 -0.09 -19.15
N PHE A 65 5.21 -0.99 -19.53
CA PHE A 65 5.38 -1.88 -20.68
C PHE A 65 4.31 -1.63 -21.74
N THR A 66 4.72 -1.53 -22.99
CA THR A 66 3.79 -1.46 -24.12
C THR A 66 2.86 -2.68 -24.11
N HIS A 67 1.55 -2.43 -24.14
CA HIS A 67 0.49 -3.45 -24.15
C HIS A 67 0.32 -4.29 -22.86
N LYS A 68 0.88 -3.87 -21.72
CA LYS A 68 0.51 -4.43 -20.42
C LYS A 68 -0.29 -3.43 -19.60
N SER A 69 -1.34 -3.94 -18.95
CA SER A 69 -2.10 -3.15 -17.98
C SER A 69 -1.31 -2.94 -16.69
N ILE A 70 -1.55 -1.81 -16.05
CA ILE A 70 -1.22 -1.57 -14.65
C ILE A 70 -2.16 -2.43 -13.80
N GLU A 71 -1.60 -3.17 -12.86
CA GLU A 71 -2.36 -3.95 -11.88
C GLU A 71 -2.32 -3.24 -10.54
N LEU A 72 -3.49 -2.97 -9.97
CA LEU A 72 -3.65 -2.42 -8.64
C LEU A 72 -4.46 -3.39 -7.79
N HIS A 73 -3.85 -3.86 -6.71
CA HIS A 73 -4.52 -4.64 -5.68
C HIS A 73 -4.66 -3.78 -4.43
N THR A 74 -5.85 -3.72 -3.86
CA THR A 74 -6.08 -3.01 -2.59
C THR A 74 -6.72 -3.94 -1.59
N LEU A 75 -6.22 -3.94 -0.37
CA LEU A 75 -6.82 -4.58 0.79
C LEU A 75 -7.15 -3.51 1.82
N VAL A 76 -8.44 -3.20 1.99
CA VAL A 76 -8.92 -2.26 3.00
C VAL A 76 -9.20 -3.02 4.29
N LEU A 77 -8.63 -2.54 5.38
CA LEU A 77 -8.76 -3.11 6.71
C LEU A 77 -9.82 -2.33 7.48
N CYS A 78 -10.81 -3.04 8.04
CA CYS A 78 -11.76 -2.42 8.95
C CYS A 78 -11.16 -2.32 10.35
N GLU A 79 -11.68 -1.39 11.16
CA GLU A 79 -11.16 -1.12 12.51
C GLU A 79 -11.19 -2.37 13.41
N THR A 80 -12.25 -3.16 13.35
CA THR A 80 -12.39 -4.40 14.12
C THR A 80 -11.31 -5.43 13.80
N GLU A 81 -10.89 -5.50 12.54
CA GLU A 81 -9.89 -6.45 12.06
C GLU A 81 -8.49 -6.00 12.44
N LEU A 82 -8.23 -4.70 12.31
CA LEU A 82 -6.98 -4.10 12.77
C LEU A 82 -6.79 -4.31 14.29
N GLN A 83 -7.84 -4.11 15.08
CA GLN A 83 -7.82 -4.37 16.52
C GLN A 83 -7.58 -5.84 16.85
N SER A 84 -8.15 -6.74 16.04
CA SER A 84 -7.92 -8.19 16.17
C SER A 84 -6.45 -8.54 15.90
N VAL A 85 -5.85 -7.98 14.85
CA VAL A 85 -4.42 -8.14 14.53
C VAL A 85 -3.55 -7.61 15.66
N PHE A 86 -3.82 -6.40 16.16
CA PHE A 86 -3.05 -5.85 17.28
C PHE A 86 -3.18 -6.68 18.56
N SER A 87 -4.36 -7.23 18.83
CA SER A 87 -4.58 -8.12 19.97
C SER A 87 -3.74 -9.39 19.88
N LEU A 88 -3.58 -9.95 18.68
CA LEU A 88 -2.73 -11.11 18.42
C LEU A 88 -1.23 -10.78 18.49
N LEU A 89 -0.83 -9.57 18.07
CA LEU A 89 0.56 -9.12 18.11
C LEU A 89 1.01 -8.65 19.50
N LYS A 90 0.08 -8.19 20.34
CA LYS A 90 0.38 -7.63 21.68
C LYS A 90 1.20 -8.56 22.58
N PRO A 91 0.98 -9.87 22.64
CA PRO A 91 1.84 -10.80 23.37
C PRO A 91 3.25 -10.92 22.78
N LEU A 92 3.38 -10.89 21.44
CA LEU A 92 4.64 -11.02 20.71
C LEU A 92 5.54 -9.78 20.88
N ILE A 93 4.95 -8.59 20.94
CA ILE A 93 5.67 -7.33 21.18
C ILE A 93 6.18 -7.25 22.62
N LYS A 94 5.48 -7.89 23.57
CA LYS A 94 5.89 -7.94 24.99
C LYS A 94 6.90 -9.04 25.29
N SER A 95 7.07 -10.03 24.41
CA SER A 95 8.18 -10.98 24.53
C SER A 95 9.43 -10.30 23.98
N SER A 96 10.19 -9.64 24.86
CA SER A 96 11.53 -9.12 24.59
C SER A 96 12.53 -10.28 24.41
N SER A 97 12.29 -11.13 23.41
CA SER A 97 13.27 -12.00 22.80
C SER A 97 13.87 -11.22 21.64
N PRO A 98 15.20 -11.04 21.57
CA PRO A 98 15.81 -10.25 20.52
C PRO A 98 15.49 -10.89 19.17
N LEU A 99 14.90 -10.12 18.26
CA LEU A 99 14.77 -10.46 16.85
C LEU A 99 16.19 -10.52 16.27
N THR A 100 16.79 -11.72 16.35
CA THR A 100 18.00 -12.17 15.62
C THR A 100 19.10 -11.13 15.46
N ILE A 101 20.05 -11.16 16.41
CA ILE A 101 21.40 -10.67 16.16
C ILE A 101 21.98 -11.58 15.07
N HIS A 102 22.08 -11.08 13.83
CA HIS A 102 22.97 -11.69 12.84
C HIS A 102 24.39 -11.54 13.39
N LEU A 103 24.98 -12.62 13.88
CA LEU A 103 26.43 -12.68 14.06
C LEU A 103 27.09 -12.82 12.67
N PRO A 104 28.32 -12.28 12.50
CA PRO A 104 29.06 -12.29 11.24
C PRO A 104 29.46 -13.69 10.77
#